data_AF-A0A8J5FQ49-F1
#
_entry.id   AF-A0A8J5FQ49-F1
#
_cell.length_a   1.000
_cell.length_b   1.000
_cell.length_c   1.000
_cell.angle_alpha   90.00
_cell.angle_beta   90.00
_cell.angle_gamma   90.00
#
_symmetry.space_group_name_H-M   'P 1'
#
loop_
_entity.id
_entity.type
_entity.pdbx_description
1 polymer ?
#
loop_
_entity_poly.entity_id
_entity_poly.type
_entity_poly.pdbx_seq_one_letter_code
_entity_poly.pdbx_strand_id
1 'polypeptide(L)'
;MDPGEETMAKVKRGCIKETAGPWRVRRRGRDGAVKTSDRWPSPRERENNRHREQQRRRVAAKIYAGLRAHGNYQLPKHADQNDVLKALCQEAGWHVEEDGTIYRKVYNIYSYIYTDKRLTKENVYR
;
A
#
# COMPACT_ATOMS: atom_id res chain seq x y z
N MET A 1 5.64 21.84 -39.93
CA MET A 1 4.66 20.73 -39.89
C MET A 1 5.46 19.48 -39.59
N ASP A 2 5.43 19.04 -38.34
CA ASP A 2 6.16 17.84 -37.89
C ASP A 2 5.21 16.63 -38.02
N PRO A 3 5.59 15.56 -38.74
CA PRO A 3 4.75 14.38 -38.88
C PRO A 3 5.03 13.40 -37.74
N GLY A 4 4.02 13.16 -36.90
CA GLY A 4 3.87 11.86 -36.22
C GLY A 4 4.38 11.79 -34.78
N GLU A 5 3.79 12.57 -33.87
CA GLU A 5 3.70 12.12 -32.48
C GLU A 5 2.54 11.11 -32.40
N GLU A 6 2.82 9.88 -32.82
CA GLU A 6 1.93 8.73 -32.61
C GLU A 6 1.66 8.63 -31.10
N THR A 7 0.43 8.95 -30.70
CA THR A 7 -0.03 8.82 -29.33
C THR A 7 0.07 7.35 -28.93
N MET A 8 1.20 6.93 -28.36
CA MET A 8 1.33 5.61 -27.76
C MET A 8 0.27 5.52 -26.66
N ALA A 9 -0.85 4.86 -26.96
CA ALA A 9 -1.95 4.68 -26.04
C ALA A 9 -1.37 4.17 -24.72
N LYS A 10 -1.43 5.02 -23.68
CA LYS A 10 -0.85 4.73 -22.36
C LYS A 10 -1.35 3.35 -21.93
N VAL A 11 -0.48 2.35 -21.97
CA VAL A 11 -0.82 0.97 -21.59
C VAL A 11 -1.25 1.01 -20.13
N LYS A 12 -2.56 0.96 -19.86
CA LYS A 12 -3.12 0.95 -18.50
C LYS A 12 -2.44 -0.18 -17.72
N ARG A 13 -1.64 0.19 -16.70
CA ARG A 13 -0.98 -0.75 -15.80
C ARG A 13 -1.97 -1.07 -14.69
N GLY A 14 -2.31 -2.34 -14.55
CA GLY A 14 -3.33 -2.83 -13.62
C GLY A 14 -3.52 -4.34 -13.80
N CYS A 15 -3.99 -5.00 -12.75
CA CYS A 15 -4.27 -6.45 -12.74
C CYS A 15 -5.46 -6.83 -13.66
N ILE A 16 -6.37 -5.89 -13.92
CA ILE A 16 -7.46 -6.03 -14.90
C ILE A 16 -7.10 -5.20 -16.13
N LYS A 17 -7.01 -5.86 -17.28
CA LYS A 17 -6.84 -5.21 -18.58
C LYS A 17 -8.21 -5.05 -19.25
N GLU A 18 -8.54 -3.83 -19.66
CA GLU A 18 -9.77 -3.53 -20.41
C GLU A 18 -9.72 -4.10 -21.82
N THR A 19 -8.54 -4.16 -22.42
CA THR A 19 -8.34 -4.67 -23.78
C THR A 19 -8.05 -6.18 -23.79
N ALA A 20 -8.55 -6.86 -24.84
CA ALA A 20 -8.28 -8.26 -25.13
C ALA A 20 -6.83 -8.53 -25.61
N GLY A 21 -5.94 -7.54 -25.50
CA GLY A 21 -4.54 -7.64 -25.92
C GLY A 21 -3.73 -8.62 -25.05
N PRO A 22 -2.52 -8.97 -25.51
CA PRO A 22 -1.69 -9.95 -24.84
C PRO A 22 -1.21 -9.44 -23.47
N TRP A 23 -1.04 -10.37 -22.54
CA TRP A 23 -0.38 -10.11 -21.26
C TRP A 23 1.11 -10.30 -21.42
N ARG A 24 1.87 -9.25 -21.09
CA ARG A 24 3.33 -9.32 -20.99
C ARG A 24 3.73 -10.07 -19.73
N VAL A 25 4.35 -11.23 -19.89
CA VAL A 25 4.84 -12.08 -18.80
C VAL A 25 6.36 -12.01 -18.76
N ARG A 26 6.91 -11.84 -17.55
CA ARG A 26 8.36 -11.92 -17.30
C ARG A 26 8.65 -13.20 -16.53
N ARG A 27 9.55 -14.03 -17.05
CA ARG A 27 10.02 -15.25 -16.38
C ARG A 27 11.52 -15.15 -16.19
N ARG A 28 11.99 -15.46 -14.98
CA ARG A 28 13.42 -15.55 -14.67
C ARG A 28 13.89 -16.98 -14.98
N GLY A 29 14.90 -17.11 -15.82
CA GLY A 29 15.58 -18.35 -16.11
C GLY A 29 16.51 -18.78 -14.97
N ARG A 30 17.00 -20.02 -15.04
CA ARG A 30 17.93 -20.60 -14.05
C ARG A 30 19.29 -19.88 -14.03
N ASP A 31 19.66 -19.31 -15.17
CA ASP A 31 20.84 -18.47 -15.42
C ASP A 31 20.68 -17.02 -14.91
N GLY A 32 19.54 -16.67 -14.32
CA GLY A 32 19.24 -15.31 -13.87
C GLY A 32 18.76 -14.38 -15.00
N ALA A 33 18.80 -14.82 -16.25
CA ALA A 33 18.31 -14.04 -17.38
C ALA A 33 16.78 -13.90 -17.31
N VAL A 34 16.27 -12.68 -17.52
CA VAL A 34 14.82 -12.41 -17.53
C VAL A 34 14.32 -12.44 -18.97
N LYS A 35 13.50 -13.45 -19.30
CA LYS A 35 12.82 -13.54 -20.59
C LYS A 35 11.43 -12.91 -20.49
N THR A 36 11.13 -12.00 -21.42
CA THR A 36 9.80 -11.38 -21.54
C THR A 36 9.09 -11.99 -22.74
N SER A 37 7.86 -12.45 -22.54
CA SER A 37 7.02 -12.97 -23.63
C SER A 37 5.59 -12.46 -23.51
N ASP A 38 4.92 -12.36 -24.65
CA ASP A 38 3.52 -12.00 -24.73
C ASP A 38 2.66 -13.27 -24.77
N ARG A 39 1.66 -13.35 -23.89
CA ARG A 39 0.71 -14.45 -23.80
C ARG A 39 -0.70 -13.96 -24.09
N TRP A 40 -1.50 -14.75 -24.79
CA TRP A 40 -2.91 -14.48 -25.03
C TRP A 40 -3.77 -15.24 -24.01
N PRO A 41 -4.34 -14.56 -22.99
CA PRO A 41 -5.18 -15.19 -21.99
C PRO A 41 -6.59 -15.45 -22.54
N SER A 42 -7.15 -16.60 -22.16
CA SER A 42 -8.53 -16.98 -22.51
C SER A 42 -9.58 -16.05 -21.87
N PRO A 43 -10.80 -15.99 -22.42
CA PRO A 43 -11.91 -15.25 -21.81
C PRO A 43 -12.18 -15.66 -20.35
N ARG A 44 -12.16 -16.97 -20.07
CA ARG A 44 -12.34 -17.52 -18.73
C ARG A 44 -11.23 -17.08 -17.75
N GLU A 45 -9.98 -17.06 -18.18
CA GLU A 45 -8.87 -16.56 -17.35
C GLU A 45 -9.05 -15.08 -16.99
N ARG A 46 -9.54 -14.27 -17.93
CA ARG A 46 -9.81 -12.84 -17.70
C ARG A 46 -10.95 -12.63 -16.71
N GLU A 47 -12.03 -13.37 -16.88
CA GLU A 47 -13.18 -13.33 -15.97
C GLU A 47 -12.79 -13.75 -14.55
N ASN A 48 -12.06 -14.85 -14.41
CA ASN A 48 -11.54 -15.30 -13.11
C ASN A 48 -10.68 -14.23 -12.43
N ASN A 49 -9.82 -13.54 -13.20
CA ASN A 49 -8.97 -12.47 -12.68
C ASN A 49 -9.79 -11.24 -12.24
N ARG A 50 -10.85 -10.91 -12.99
CA ARG A 50 -11.82 -9.87 -12.63
C ARG A 50 -12.56 -10.20 -11.34
N HIS A 51 -13.09 -11.42 -11.20
CA HIS A 51 -13.76 -11.88 -9.99
C HIS A 51 -12.82 -11.89 -8.78
N ARG A 52 -11.58 -12.36 -8.95
CA ARG A 52 -10.57 -12.35 -7.88
C ARG A 52 -10.26 -10.92 -7.42
N GLU A 53 -10.06 -10.00 -8.35
CA GLU A 53 -9.77 -8.60 -8.01
C GLU A 53 -10.99 -7.90 -7.38
N GLN A 54 -12.20 -8.17 -7.87
CA GLN A 54 -13.43 -7.67 -7.25
C GLN A 54 -13.59 -8.19 -5.82
N GLN A 55 -13.36 -9.49 -5.60
CA GLN A 55 -13.42 -10.10 -4.27
C GLN A 55 -12.34 -9.50 -3.35
N ARG A 56 -11.11 -9.33 -3.84
CA ARG A 56 -10.02 -8.68 -3.08
C ARG A 56 -10.43 -7.28 -2.63
N ARG A 57 -10.99 -6.47 -3.54
CA ARG A 57 -11.47 -5.12 -3.24
C ARG A 57 -12.66 -5.12 -2.28
N ARG A 58 -13.61 -6.05 -2.44
CA ARG A 58 -14.77 -6.19 -1.55
C ARG A 58 -14.34 -6.52 -0.12
N VAL A 59 -13.38 -7.43 0.04
CA VAL A 59 -12.84 -7.79 1.36
C VAL A 59 -12.12 -6.60 1.99
N ALA A 60 -11.24 -5.92 1.24
CA ALA A 60 -10.56 -4.72 1.74
C ALA A 60 -11.55 -3.64 2.18
N ALA A 61 -12.60 -3.38 1.41
CA ALA A 61 -13.64 -2.41 1.77
C ALA A 61 -14.35 -2.77 3.08
N LYS A 62 -14.65 -4.06 3.32
CA LYS A 62 -15.22 -4.51 4.60
C LYS A 62 -14.27 -4.31 5.77
N ILE A 63 -12.97 -4.59 5.58
CA ILE A 63 -11.94 -4.37 6.62
C ILE A 63 -11.87 -2.88 6.98
N TYR A 64 -11.75 -1.99 5.99
CA TYR A 64 -11.68 -0.55 6.24
C TYR A 64 -12.96 -0.01 6.90
N ALA A 65 -14.14 -0.51 6.51
CA ALA A 65 -15.39 -0.13 7.16
C ALA A 65 -15.42 -0.53 8.65
N GLY A 66 -14.97 -1.76 8.97
CA GLY A 66 -14.87 -2.23 10.35
C GLY A 66 -13.88 -1.41 11.19
N LEU A 67 -12.69 -1.14 10.65
CA LEU A 67 -11.68 -0.28 11.31
C LEU A 67 -12.21 1.12 11.56
N ARG A 68 -12.95 1.72 10.61
CA ARG A 68 -13.55 3.04 10.80
C ARG A 68 -14.63 3.04 11.89
N ALA A 69 -15.43 1.98 11.96
CA ALA A 69 -16.52 1.88 12.93
C ALA A 69 -16.04 1.58 14.35
N HIS A 70 -14.96 0.80 14.49
CA HIS A 70 -14.56 0.22 15.78
C HIS A 70 -13.13 0.57 16.24
N GLY A 71 -12.28 1.14 15.38
CA GLY A 71 -10.88 1.44 15.69
C GLY A 71 -10.68 2.70 16.54
N ASN A 72 -11.74 3.45 16.84
CA ASN A 72 -11.72 4.66 17.67
C ASN A 72 -10.66 5.70 17.25
N TYR A 73 -10.36 5.76 15.95
CA TYR A 73 -9.40 6.70 15.37
C TYR A 73 -9.99 8.11 15.31
N GLN A 74 -9.17 9.12 15.63
CA GLN A 74 -9.51 10.54 15.48
C GLN A 74 -9.39 10.97 14.02
N LEU A 75 -10.29 10.46 13.17
CA LEU A 75 -10.28 10.72 11.73
C LEU A 75 -11.21 11.89 11.35
N PRO A 76 -10.86 12.66 10.31
CA PRO A 76 -11.78 13.63 9.71
C PRO A 76 -13.11 13.00 9.29
N LYS A 77 -14.20 13.79 9.29
CA LYS A 77 -15.55 13.35 8.89
C LYS A 77 -15.55 12.62 7.53
N HIS A 78 -14.75 13.11 6.58
CA HIS A 78 -14.62 12.57 5.22
C HIS A 78 -13.30 11.84 4.97
N ALA A 79 -12.70 11.25 6.00
CA ALA A 79 -11.46 10.47 5.86
C ALA A 79 -11.60 9.34 4.82
N ASP A 80 -10.57 9.10 4.03
CA ASP A 80 -10.55 8.05 3.01
C ASP A 80 -9.96 6.72 3.56
N GLN A 81 -9.69 5.74 2.68
CA GLN A 81 -9.08 4.46 3.10
C GLN A 81 -7.61 4.60 3.53
N ASN A 82 -6.86 5.53 2.93
CA ASN A 82 -5.47 5.76 3.26
C ASN A 82 -5.33 6.43 4.62
N ASP A 83 -6.24 7.34 4.97
CA ASP A 83 -6.28 7.96 6.30
C ASP A 83 -6.48 6.92 7.41
N VAL A 84 -7.42 5.98 7.19
CA VAL A 84 -7.63 4.84 8.11
C VAL A 84 -6.38 3.97 8.20
N LEU A 85 -5.72 3.69 7.07
CA LEU A 85 -4.49 2.91 7.05
C LEU A 85 -3.35 3.61 7.80
N LYS A 86 -3.19 4.93 7.63
CA LYS A 86 -2.21 5.74 8.34
C LYS A 86 -2.45 5.69 9.85
N ALA A 87 -3.70 5.85 10.29
CA ALA A 87 -4.06 5.75 11.72
C ALA A 87 -3.71 4.38 12.30
N LEU A 88 -4.05 3.30 11.58
CA LEU A 88 -3.70 1.92 11.98
C LEU A 88 -2.18 1.72 12.08
N CYS A 89 -1.41 2.22 11.11
CA CYS A 89 0.05 2.15 11.16
C CYS A 89 0.62 2.91 12.37
N GLN A 90 0.08 4.09 12.66
CA GLN A 90 0.51 4.90 13.80
C GLN A 90 0.24 4.21 15.14
N GLU A 91 -0.93 3.58 15.28
CA GLU A 91 -1.31 2.74 16.43
C GLU A 91 -0.34 1.56 16.59
N ALA A 92 0.02 0.91 15.49
CA ALA A 92 0.99 -0.19 15.47
C ALA A 92 2.45 0.24 15.66
N GLY A 93 2.72 1.53 15.96
CA GLY A 93 4.07 2.04 16.23
C GLY A 93 4.91 2.34 14.98
N TRP A 94 4.28 2.47 13.81
CA TRP A 94 4.93 2.90 12.58
C TRP A 94 4.68 4.39 12.33
N HIS A 95 5.64 5.05 11.70
CA HIS A 95 5.45 6.38 11.13
C HIS A 95 5.17 6.23 9.63
N VAL A 96 4.24 7.03 9.11
CA VAL A 96 3.85 7.04 7.68
C VAL A 96 3.90 8.48 7.20
N GLU A 97 4.77 8.74 6.24
CA GLU A 97 4.94 10.04 5.60
C GLU A 97 3.83 10.31 4.56
N GLU A 98 3.76 11.55 4.05
CA GLU A 98 2.77 11.94 3.05
C GLU A 98 2.94 11.22 1.70
N ASP A 99 4.18 10.90 1.32
CA ASP A 99 4.54 10.17 0.10
C ASP A 99 4.25 8.64 0.19
N GLY A 100 3.86 8.17 1.37
CA GLY A 100 3.59 6.76 1.65
C GLY A 100 4.80 5.95 2.13
N THR A 101 5.95 6.60 2.36
CA THR A 101 7.12 5.96 2.98
C THR A 101 6.80 5.63 4.44
N ILE A 102 7.20 4.42 4.89
CA ILE A 102 6.96 3.94 6.25
C ILE A 102 8.25 3.56 6.96
N TYR A 103 8.39 3.92 8.22
CA TYR A 103 9.51 3.53 9.06
C TYR A 103 9.07 3.29 10.50
N ARG A 104 9.88 2.53 11.24
CA ARG A 104 9.54 2.18 12.63
C ARG A 104 9.83 3.34 13.55
N LYS A 105 8.87 3.69 14.42
CA LYS A 105 9.11 4.71 15.47
C LYS A 105 10.14 4.14 16.45
N VAL A 106 11.29 4.81 16.55
CA VAL A 106 12.30 4.50 17.57
C VAL A 106 11.98 5.36 18.77
N TYR A 107 11.40 4.77 19.81
CA TYR A 107 11.24 5.47 21.09
C TYR A 107 12.61 5.56 21.73
N ASN A 108 13.21 6.75 21.71
CA ASN A 108 14.39 7.02 22.50
C ASN A 108 13.97 6.95 23.98
N ILE A 109 14.38 5.88 24.65
CA ILE A 109 14.13 5.63 26.07
C ILE A 109 14.59 6.79 26.97
N TYR A 110 15.56 7.60 26.52
CA TYR A 110 15.99 8.79 27.24
C TYR A 110 14.90 9.89 27.27
N SER A 111 14.00 9.98 26.29
CA SER A 111 12.96 11.03 26.32
C SER A 111 11.94 10.83 27.45
N TYR A 112 11.63 9.57 27.80
CA TYR A 112 10.62 9.23 28.81
C TYR A 112 11.08 9.57 30.24
N ILE A 113 12.37 9.40 30.52
CA ILE A 113 12.99 9.73 31.83
C ILE A 113 13.20 11.24 32.03
N TYR A 114 13.28 12.05 30.96
CA TYR A 114 13.40 13.51 31.08
C TYR A 114 12.04 14.24 31.13
N THR A 115 10.96 13.61 30.67
CA THR A 115 9.61 14.21 30.71
C THR A 115 8.86 13.98 32.02
N ASP A 116 9.21 12.93 32.77
CA ASP A 116 8.66 12.75 34.12
C ASP A 116 9.37 13.68 35.12
N LYS A 117 8.84 14.89 35.30
CA LYS A 117 9.35 15.89 36.25
C LYS A 117 9.30 15.43 37.72
N ARG A 118 8.88 14.19 38.02
CA ARG A 118 8.94 13.59 39.37
C ARG A 118 10.22 12.83 39.65
N LEU A 119 11.07 12.59 38.65
CA LEU A 119 12.40 11.99 38.82
C LEU A 119 13.47 13.05 38.54
N THR A 120 13.78 13.86 39.55
CA THR A 120 14.96 14.73 39.51
C THR A 120 16.23 13.87 39.55
N LYS A 121 17.32 14.38 38.95
CA LYS A 121 18.62 13.71 38.75
C LYS A 121 19.31 13.20 40.05
N GLU A 122 18.72 13.40 41.21
CA GLU A 122 19.24 12.99 42.51
C GLU A 122 18.98 11.51 42.86
N ASN A 123 18.04 10.84 42.19
CA ASN A 123 17.67 9.44 42.50
C ASN A 123 18.33 8.37 41.61
N VAL A 124 19.24 8.74 40.69
CA VAL A 124 19.87 7.77 39.75
C VAL A 124 21.22 7.23 40.26
N TYR A 125 21.83 7.86 41.27
CA TYR A 125 23.14 7.46 41.82
C TYR A 125 23.09 7.11 43.32
N ARG A 126 22.02 6.45 43.77
CA ARG A 126 21.98 5.79 45.08
C ARG A 126 21.61 4.32 44.90
#